data_AF-A0AAN5YLT9-F1
#
_entry.id   AF-A0AAN5YLT9-F1
#
_cell.length_a   1.000
_cell.length_b   1.000
_cell.length_c   1.000
_cell.angle_alpha   90.00
_cell.angle_beta   90.00
_cell.angle_gamma   90.00
#
_symmetry.space_group_name_H-M   'P 1'
#
loop_
_entity.id
_entity.type
_entity.pdbx_description
1 polymer ?
#
loop_
_entity_poly.entity_id
_entity_poly.type
_entity_poly.pdbx_seq_one_letter_code
_entity_poly.pdbx_strand_id
1 'polypeptide(L)'
;MKRSLNGEQKQPQSCSTSDQVLEDRKPLLSTLDAPVSPPRRRSRVKKASDDQPAPSVSSAKETNGGDSKPPSSEPSLAAIEAGAIEVADHLKVFSSRLARCARPVSPQVPRLPIRDWVDLYERNLHPNGRHFVIHQHDHPIAGPHYDLRLQFSETSSVSWSIMYGLPGDPNSRRLNRNATETRVHCFWPLNLQNHLIEAASANTGSMIIWDTGEYEILPSQSQPEMAETDDSRSELSDASLHSPVLKKTDSEKLREAFRNNKIRLRLHGTRLPENYTIILRLDKNFEFAKPSTRIPRKRRRRTIRSSTTRPEPSTSSDSDISDGESHNQSAGADGDTMASHSESESAIDHQIRVNNAYPGSTNTIGSIHQRRWFATLDRVNSGFVPEHAKAKAGSGKKRWVRKRNVRTGQQLGFEPFYVRGPDVERSVVTGRLGKDVLEDEGVKDFVPRRGWRAVVE
;
A
#
# COMPACT_ATOMS: atom_id res chain seq x y z
N MET A 1 51.41 -24.12 60.82
CA MET A 1 50.72 -22.92 60.28
C MET A 1 49.25 -23.33 60.10
N LYS A 2 48.39 -23.20 61.14
CA LYS A 2 47.50 -22.06 61.46
C LYS A 2 46.61 -21.65 60.27
N ARG A 3 45.27 -21.58 60.31
CA ARG A 3 44.21 -21.84 61.32
C ARG A 3 42.86 -21.84 60.58
N SER A 4 41.88 -22.52 61.15
CA SER A 4 40.47 -22.61 60.74
C SER A 4 39.60 -21.42 61.20
N LEU A 5 38.39 -21.33 60.61
CA LEU A 5 37.08 -20.93 61.18
C LEU A 5 36.80 -19.46 61.61
N ASN A 6 35.48 -19.16 61.55
CA ASN A 6 34.66 -18.04 62.10
C ASN A 6 34.29 -16.94 61.09
N GLY A 7 33.08 -16.36 61.11
CA GLY A 7 31.96 -16.49 62.05
C GLY A 7 31.08 -15.22 62.00
N GLU A 8 29.77 -15.43 62.10
CA GLU A 8 28.72 -14.62 62.73
C GLU A 8 28.56 -13.09 62.54
N GLN A 9 27.31 -12.75 62.18
CA GLN A 9 26.42 -11.68 62.70
C GLN A 9 27.03 -10.46 63.44
N LYS A 10 26.60 -9.26 63.00
CA LYS A 10 26.04 -8.23 63.90
C LYS A 10 25.29 -7.14 63.13
N GLN A 11 24.00 -7.00 63.46
CA GLN A 11 23.24 -5.76 63.33
C GLN A 11 23.82 -4.67 64.25
N PRO A 12 23.46 -3.40 63.99
CA PRO A 12 22.66 -2.70 64.99
C PRO A 12 21.41 -1.98 64.43
N GLN A 13 20.36 -2.04 65.24
CA GLN A 13 19.21 -1.13 65.39
C GLN A 13 19.65 0.34 65.45
N SER A 14 18.87 1.42 65.27
CA SER A 14 17.50 1.75 64.85
C SER A 14 17.40 3.29 65.02
N CYS A 15 16.73 4.03 64.14
CA CYS A 15 15.91 5.18 64.55
C CYS A 15 14.94 5.62 63.45
N SER A 16 13.69 5.81 63.87
CA SER A 16 12.52 6.40 63.21
C SER A 16 12.84 7.70 62.47
N THR A 17 12.16 8.14 61.40
CA THR A 17 10.75 8.57 61.27
C THR A 17 10.69 9.04 59.79
N SER A 18 9.72 8.75 58.93
CA SER A 18 8.38 9.34 58.86
C SER A 18 7.72 8.79 57.58
N ASP A 19 6.43 8.55 57.64
CA ASP A 19 5.57 8.25 56.50
C ASP A 19 5.71 9.28 55.38
N GLN A 20 5.98 8.82 54.15
CA GLN A 20 5.38 9.41 52.95
C GLN A 20 5.03 8.30 51.96
N VAL A 21 3.73 8.05 51.89
CA VAL A 21 3.04 7.38 50.79
C VAL A 21 3.29 8.20 49.52
N LEU A 22 4.20 7.74 48.66
CA LEU A 22 4.30 8.21 47.30
C LEU A 22 3.47 7.27 46.44
N GLU A 23 2.24 7.69 46.17
CA GLU A 23 1.41 7.12 45.11
C GLU A 23 2.20 7.07 43.81
N ASP A 24 2.26 5.88 43.24
CA ASP A 24 2.82 5.57 41.95
C ASP A 24 1.95 6.25 40.87
N ARG A 25 2.28 7.51 40.54
CA ARG A 25 1.67 8.27 39.46
C ARG A 25 2.02 7.59 38.13
N LYS A 26 1.18 6.63 37.74
CA LYS A 26 1.05 6.16 36.37
C LYS A 26 0.94 7.37 35.44
N PRO A 27 1.83 7.56 34.45
CA PRO A 27 1.60 8.57 33.44
C PRO A 27 0.34 8.18 32.66
N LEU A 28 -0.67 9.03 32.74
CA LEU A 28 -1.89 8.97 31.94
C LEU A 28 -1.48 9.04 30.46
N LEU A 29 -1.39 7.87 29.82
CA LEU A 29 -1.34 7.75 28.38
C LEU A 29 -2.66 8.30 27.83
N SER A 30 -2.57 9.51 27.27
CA SER A 30 -3.62 10.14 26.49
C SER A 30 -4.00 9.23 25.31
N THR A 31 -5.07 8.46 25.47
CA THR A 31 -5.75 7.74 24.39
C THR A 31 -6.45 8.77 23.52
N LEU A 32 -5.79 9.18 22.43
CA LEU A 32 -6.44 9.96 21.38
C LEU A 32 -7.20 9.03 20.46
N ASP A 33 -8.49 8.83 20.77
CA ASP A 33 -9.55 8.45 19.83
C ASP A 33 -9.73 9.56 18.77
N ALA A 34 -8.76 9.72 17.89
CA ALA A 34 -8.84 10.67 16.79
C ALA A 34 -9.57 10.03 15.59
N PRO A 35 -10.70 10.59 15.13
CA PRO A 35 -11.41 10.08 13.97
C PRO A 35 -10.58 10.20 12.68
N VAL A 36 -10.67 9.15 11.87
CA VAL A 36 -10.03 8.96 10.56
C VAL A 36 -10.28 10.18 9.65
N SER A 37 -9.21 10.86 9.23
CA SER A 37 -9.26 11.90 8.19
C SER A 37 -8.05 11.79 7.24
N PRO A 38 -8.26 11.70 5.91
CA PRO A 38 -7.21 11.90 4.90
C PRO A 38 -6.91 13.42 4.75
N PRO A 39 -5.89 13.84 3.96
CA PRO A 39 -5.15 15.09 4.22
C PRO A 39 -6.01 16.36 4.21
N ARG A 40 -5.71 17.26 5.15
CA ARG A 40 -6.43 18.51 5.43
C ARG A 40 -6.75 19.32 4.16
N ARG A 41 -8.04 19.65 3.98
CA ARG A 41 -8.51 20.72 3.08
C ARG A 41 -7.90 22.06 3.51
N ARG A 42 -7.28 22.79 2.58
CA ARG A 42 -7.05 24.23 2.73
C ARG A 42 -8.40 24.94 2.65
N SER A 43 -8.85 25.53 3.76
CA SER A 43 -10.06 26.33 3.79
C SER A 43 -9.88 27.58 2.93
N ARG A 44 -10.87 27.86 2.09
CA ARG A 44 -10.95 29.09 1.30
C ARG A 44 -11.70 30.09 2.17
N VAL A 45 -11.02 31.16 2.58
CA VAL A 45 -11.61 32.29 3.30
C VAL A 45 -12.79 32.84 2.48
N LYS A 46 -14.01 32.65 2.97
CA LYS A 46 -15.18 33.41 2.50
C LYS A 46 -15.29 34.65 3.39
N LYS A 47 -15.25 35.79 2.72
CA LYS A 47 -15.37 37.14 3.28
C LYS A 47 -16.81 37.33 3.78
N ALA A 48 -16.94 37.79 5.02
CA ALA A 48 -18.20 38.16 5.65
C ALA A 48 -18.77 39.45 5.04
N SER A 49 -20.09 39.53 5.00
CA SER A 49 -20.85 40.79 4.94
C SER A 49 -22.06 40.61 5.85
N ASP A 50 -22.13 41.46 6.87
CA ASP A 50 -23.28 41.71 7.75
C ASP A 50 -24.51 42.16 6.95
N ASP A 51 -25.72 41.74 7.35
CA ASP A 51 -26.61 42.60 8.14
C ASP A 51 -27.96 41.92 8.51
N GLN A 52 -28.29 42.07 9.81
CA GLN A 52 -29.61 42.20 10.47
C GLN A 52 -30.51 40.98 10.81
N PRO A 53 -31.29 41.06 11.94
CA PRO A 53 -31.70 39.91 12.77
C PRO A 53 -33.22 39.68 12.91
N ALA A 54 -33.58 38.41 13.24
CA ALA A 54 -34.69 37.95 14.12
C ALA A 54 -36.17 38.31 13.73
N PRO A 55 -37.21 37.51 14.08
CA PRO A 55 -37.37 36.85 15.38
C PRO A 55 -37.89 35.40 15.41
N SER A 56 -37.67 34.85 16.60
CA SER A 56 -38.13 33.62 17.22
C SER A 56 -39.65 33.46 17.30
N VAL A 57 -40.15 32.25 17.00
CA VAL A 57 -41.40 31.76 17.58
C VAL A 57 -41.19 30.31 18.05
N SER A 58 -41.24 30.16 19.37
CA SER A 58 -41.38 28.91 20.10
C SER A 58 -42.76 28.30 19.89
N SER A 59 -42.86 26.99 19.68
CA SER A 59 -44.03 26.20 20.11
C SER A 59 -43.64 24.76 20.35
N ALA A 60 -44.07 24.26 21.50
CA ALA A 60 -43.74 22.97 22.07
C ALA A 60 -44.74 21.89 21.64
N LYS A 61 -44.27 20.63 21.77
CA LYS A 61 -45.02 19.40 22.10
C LYS A 61 -46.27 19.10 21.28
N GLU A 62 -46.19 18.03 20.48
CA GLU A 62 -47.24 17.00 20.45
C GLU A 62 -46.60 15.60 20.38
N THR A 63 -47.20 14.70 21.14
CA THR A 63 -46.79 13.32 21.43
C THR A 63 -47.51 12.32 20.54
N ASN A 64 -46.81 11.22 20.25
CA ASN A 64 -47.34 9.88 19.92
C ASN A 64 -48.22 9.72 18.66
N GLY A 65 -47.57 9.34 17.57
CA GLY A 65 -48.16 8.49 16.53
C GLY A 65 -47.23 7.30 16.31
N GLY A 66 -47.69 6.11 16.72
CA GLY A 66 -46.93 4.87 16.61
C GLY A 66 -46.70 4.50 15.15
N ASP A 67 -45.43 4.39 14.77
CA ASP A 67 -45.04 3.68 13.56
C ASP A 67 -44.25 2.45 13.98
N SER A 68 -44.90 1.30 13.79
CA SER A 68 -44.32 -0.03 13.92
C SER A 68 -43.11 -0.15 12.99
N LYS A 69 -41.93 0.17 13.52
CA LYS A 69 -40.65 -0.05 12.86
C LYS A 69 -40.48 -1.56 12.65
N PRO A 70 -40.35 -2.07 11.41
CA PRO A 70 -40.07 -3.47 11.21
C PRO A 70 -38.71 -3.81 11.83
N PRO A 71 -38.54 -4.98 12.48
CA PRO A 71 -37.30 -5.36 13.12
C PRO A 71 -36.34 -5.91 12.07
N SER A 72 -35.60 -5.05 11.36
CA SER A 72 -34.45 -5.50 10.57
C SER A 72 -33.58 -4.34 10.10
N SER A 73 -32.51 -4.02 10.83
CA SER A 73 -31.34 -3.40 10.20
C SER A 73 -30.13 -4.21 10.61
N GLU A 74 -29.80 -5.20 9.79
CA GLU A 74 -28.46 -5.79 9.84
C GLU A 74 -27.41 -4.66 9.79
N PRO A 75 -26.31 -4.78 10.54
CA PRO A 75 -25.26 -3.78 10.55
C PRO A 75 -24.68 -3.56 9.14
N SER A 76 -24.54 -2.30 8.71
CA SER A 76 -23.91 -1.97 7.42
C SER A 76 -22.46 -2.45 7.40
N LEU A 77 -22.01 -3.03 6.28
CA LEU A 77 -20.62 -3.46 6.12
C LEU A 77 -19.66 -2.28 6.22
N ALA A 78 -20.05 -1.10 5.73
CA ALA A 78 -19.28 0.13 5.87
C ALA A 78 -19.17 0.59 7.33
N ALA A 79 -20.20 0.36 8.16
CA ALA A 79 -20.15 0.67 9.59
C ALA A 79 -19.23 -0.29 10.36
N ILE A 80 -19.26 -1.58 10.01
CA ILE A 80 -18.31 -2.58 10.52
C ILE A 80 -16.88 -2.23 10.06
N GLU A 81 -16.70 -1.84 8.80
CA GLU A 81 -15.41 -1.39 8.26
C GLU A 81 -14.87 -0.17 9.01
N ALA A 82 -15.73 0.82 9.30
CA ALA A 82 -15.35 2.03 10.02
C ALA A 82 -15.07 1.77 11.52
N GLY A 83 -15.29 0.56 12.01
CA GLY A 83 -15.17 0.22 13.42
C GLY A 83 -16.28 0.79 14.30
N ALA A 84 -17.40 1.19 13.70
CA ALA A 84 -18.55 1.73 14.43
C ALA A 84 -19.42 0.62 15.07
N ILE A 85 -19.21 -0.63 14.66
CA ILE A 85 -19.97 -1.80 15.14
C ILE A 85 -18.99 -2.95 15.42
N GLU A 86 -19.01 -3.48 16.64
CA GLU A 86 -18.24 -4.65 17.03
C GLU A 86 -18.99 -5.93 16.66
N VAL A 87 -18.28 -6.91 16.07
CA VAL A 87 -18.87 -8.16 15.58
C VAL A 87 -18.02 -9.33 16.08
N ALA A 88 -18.64 -10.30 16.75
CA ALA A 88 -17.92 -11.45 17.29
C ALA A 88 -17.41 -12.41 16.21
N ASP A 89 -18.19 -12.63 15.15
CA ASP A 89 -17.86 -13.51 14.03
C ASP A 89 -18.02 -12.76 12.70
N HIS A 90 -17.02 -11.95 12.35
CA HIS A 90 -17.09 -11.23 11.08
C HIS A 90 -17.06 -12.16 9.87
N LEU A 91 -16.45 -13.35 9.94
CA LEU A 91 -16.34 -14.24 8.78
C LEU A 91 -17.71 -14.74 8.38
N LYS A 92 -18.52 -15.15 9.36
CA LYS A 92 -19.93 -15.50 9.14
C LYS A 92 -20.76 -14.30 8.66
N VAL A 93 -20.55 -13.11 9.21
CA VAL A 93 -21.27 -11.90 8.78
C VAL A 93 -20.94 -11.53 7.34
N PHE A 94 -19.64 -11.44 6.98
CA PHE A 94 -19.21 -11.11 5.62
C PHE A 94 -19.60 -12.22 4.64
N SER A 95 -19.33 -13.50 4.93
CA SER A 95 -19.71 -14.60 4.03
C SER A 95 -21.22 -14.64 3.75
N SER A 96 -22.05 -14.48 4.78
CA SER A 96 -23.52 -14.45 4.62
C SER A 96 -23.98 -13.26 3.78
N ARG A 97 -23.39 -12.08 4.01
CA ARG A 97 -23.73 -10.86 3.27
C ARG A 97 -23.29 -10.94 1.81
N LEU A 98 -22.05 -11.36 1.56
CA LEU A 98 -21.50 -11.53 0.23
C LEU A 98 -22.27 -12.59 -0.57
N ALA A 99 -22.69 -13.70 0.07
CA ALA A 99 -23.54 -14.71 -0.55
C ALA A 99 -24.88 -14.14 -1.02
N ARG A 100 -25.50 -13.27 -0.21
CA ARG A 100 -26.78 -12.64 -0.56
C ARG A 100 -26.67 -11.65 -1.71
N CYS A 101 -25.56 -10.92 -1.79
CA CYS A 101 -25.30 -9.94 -2.84
C CYS A 101 -24.65 -10.53 -4.10
N ALA A 102 -24.35 -11.83 -4.12
CA ALA A 102 -23.71 -12.49 -5.24
C ALA A 102 -24.56 -12.39 -6.53
N ARG A 103 -23.94 -11.94 -7.62
CA ARG A 103 -24.53 -11.93 -8.96
C ARG A 103 -24.41 -13.32 -9.61
N PRO A 104 -25.30 -13.66 -10.57
CA PRO A 104 -25.25 -14.93 -11.30
C PRO A 104 -23.87 -15.18 -11.91
N VAL A 105 -23.45 -16.44 -11.88
CA VAL A 105 -22.15 -16.86 -12.44
C VAL A 105 -22.21 -16.79 -13.95
N SER A 106 -21.26 -16.08 -14.55
CA SER A 106 -21.05 -16.04 -16.00
C SER A 106 -19.82 -16.90 -16.33
N PRO A 107 -19.87 -17.75 -17.38
CA PRO A 107 -18.74 -18.60 -17.77
C PRO A 107 -17.46 -17.82 -18.12
N GLN A 108 -17.58 -16.55 -18.48
CA GLN A 108 -16.46 -15.72 -18.91
C GLN A 108 -15.70 -15.04 -17.76
N VAL A 109 -16.20 -15.11 -16.52
CA VAL A 109 -15.61 -14.41 -15.37
C VAL A 109 -15.21 -15.44 -14.30
N PRO A 110 -13.93 -15.52 -13.92
CA PRO A 110 -13.49 -16.40 -12.84
C PRO A 110 -14.26 -16.10 -11.54
N ARG A 111 -14.76 -17.16 -10.90
CA ARG A 111 -15.59 -17.06 -9.69
C ARG A 111 -15.14 -18.08 -8.66
N LEU A 112 -14.77 -17.59 -7.48
CA LEU A 112 -14.50 -18.38 -6.29
C LEU A 112 -15.82 -18.57 -5.54
N PRO A 113 -16.31 -19.81 -5.35
CA PRO A 113 -17.47 -20.07 -4.51
C PRO A 113 -17.28 -19.52 -3.10
N ILE A 114 -18.35 -19.00 -2.47
CA ILE A 114 -18.29 -18.42 -1.12
C ILE A 114 -17.70 -19.41 -0.10
N ARG A 115 -18.04 -20.69 -0.21
CA ARG A 115 -17.48 -21.75 0.63
C ARG A 115 -15.96 -21.86 0.45
N ASP A 116 -15.48 -21.97 -0.78
CA ASP A 116 -14.05 -22.09 -1.05
C ASP A 116 -13.27 -20.83 -0.63
N TRP A 117 -13.91 -19.67 -0.70
CA TRP A 117 -13.38 -18.40 -0.18
C TRP A 117 -13.27 -18.39 1.35
N VAL A 118 -14.28 -18.89 2.07
CA VAL A 118 -14.24 -19.09 3.53
C VAL A 118 -13.13 -20.07 3.89
N ASP A 119 -13.08 -21.23 3.24
CA ASP A 119 -12.06 -22.26 3.47
C ASP A 119 -10.64 -21.73 3.23
N LEU A 120 -10.45 -20.90 2.18
CA LEU A 120 -9.18 -20.22 1.87
C LEU A 120 -8.75 -19.28 3.00
N TYR A 121 -9.69 -18.53 3.56
CA TYR A 121 -9.41 -17.60 4.65
C TYR A 121 -9.07 -18.37 5.94
N GLU A 122 -9.92 -19.34 6.33
CA GLU A 122 -9.74 -20.11 7.55
C GLU A 122 -8.42 -20.88 7.59
N ARG A 123 -8.04 -21.52 6.49
CA ARG A 123 -6.79 -22.28 6.43
C ARG A 123 -5.53 -21.41 6.51
N ASN A 124 -5.66 -20.09 6.33
CA ASN A 124 -4.57 -19.11 6.46
C ASN A 124 -4.64 -18.32 7.78
N LEU A 125 -5.60 -18.60 8.68
CA LEU A 125 -5.66 -18.04 10.03
C LEU A 125 -4.61 -18.68 10.95
N HIS A 126 -3.34 -18.44 10.66
CA HIS A 126 -2.22 -18.87 11.48
C HIS A 126 -0.99 -17.96 11.27
N PRO A 127 0.02 -17.98 12.16
CA PRO A 127 1.19 -17.09 12.09
C PRO A 127 2.02 -17.15 10.80
N ASN A 128 1.88 -18.25 10.05
CA ASN A 128 2.60 -18.52 8.80
C ASN A 128 1.67 -18.48 7.58
N GLY A 129 0.48 -17.88 7.72
CA GLY A 129 -0.46 -17.72 6.63
C GLY A 129 0.16 -16.95 5.46
N ARG A 130 -0.30 -17.28 4.26
CA ARG A 130 0.21 -16.73 3.00
C ARG A 130 -0.92 -16.29 2.07
N HIS A 131 -2.04 -15.90 2.66
CA HIS A 131 -3.16 -15.40 1.91
C HIS A 131 -2.82 -14.02 1.32
N PHE A 132 -3.24 -13.79 0.07
CA PHE A 132 -3.23 -12.47 -0.54
C PHE A 132 -4.63 -12.10 -0.99
N VAL A 133 -4.85 -10.79 -1.05
CA VAL A 133 -6.02 -10.20 -1.70
C VAL A 133 -5.56 -9.06 -2.59
N ILE A 134 -6.24 -8.88 -3.71
CA ILE A 134 -6.16 -7.69 -4.54
C ILE A 134 -7.53 -7.04 -4.51
N HIS A 135 -7.64 -5.88 -3.87
CA HIS A 135 -8.86 -5.09 -3.94
C HIS A 135 -8.77 -4.13 -5.11
N GLN A 136 -9.83 -4.01 -5.91
CA GLN A 136 -10.03 -2.80 -6.70
C GLN A 136 -10.69 -1.76 -5.81
N HIS A 137 -10.08 -0.59 -5.70
CA HIS A 137 -10.59 0.53 -4.91
C HIS A 137 -10.83 1.75 -5.81
N ASP A 138 -12.10 2.10 -6.03
CA ASP A 138 -12.49 3.32 -6.73
C ASP A 138 -12.70 4.46 -5.73
N HIS A 139 -11.61 5.08 -5.29
CA HIS A 139 -11.63 6.12 -4.27
C HIS A 139 -11.93 7.50 -4.88
N PRO A 140 -12.80 8.36 -4.30
CA PRO A 140 -13.21 9.62 -4.91
C PRO A 140 -12.06 10.64 -5.09
N ILE A 141 -11.10 10.65 -4.16
CA ILE A 141 -9.91 11.54 -4.21
C ILE A 141 -8.70 10.91 -4.93
N ALA A 142 -8.31 9.68 -4.56
CA ALA A 142 -7.15 9.01 -5.17
C ALA A 142 -7.44 8.45 -6.57
N GLY A 143 -8.71 8.20 -6.89
CA GLY A 143 -9.16 7.52 -8.10
C GLY A 143 -8.94 6.01 -8.07
N PRO A 144 -9.29 5.32 -9.16
CA PRO A 144 -9.18 3.88 -9.24
C PRO A 144 -7.75 3.37 -9.07
N HIS A 145 -7.56 2.42 -8.16
CA HIS A 145 -6.31 1.74 -7.92
C HIS A 145 -6.54 0.31 -7.41
N TYR A 146 -5.47 -0.46 -7.30
CA TYR A 146 -5.53 -1.88 -6.90
C TYR A 146 -4.62 -2.11 -5.71
N ASP A 147 -5.20 -2.44 -4.56
CA ASP A 147 -4.47 -2.72 -3.34
C ASP A 147 -4.07 -4.19 -3.30
N LEU A 148 -2.80 -4.48 -3.54
CA LEU A 148 -2.22 -5.80 -3.32
C LEU A 148 -1.83 -5.93 -1.84
N ARG A 149 -2.45 -6.85 -1.12
CA ARG A 149 -2.17 -7.10 0.31
C ARG A 149 -1.68 -8.53 0.50
N LEU A 150 -0.54 -8.69 1.18
CA LEU A 150 0.10 -9.96 1.46
C LEU A 150 0.14 -10.17 2.97
N GLN A 151 -0.51 -11.23 3.45
CA GLN A 151 -0.41 -11.66 4.83
C GLN A 151 1.05 -11.97 5.17
N PHE A 152 1.55 -11.54 6.33
CA PHE A 152 2.89 -11.92 6.81
C PHE A 152 2.92 -12.40 8.26
N SER A 153 1.77 -12.32 8.94
CA SER A 153 1.52 -12.87 10.26
C SER A 153 0.05 -13.29 10.37
N GLU A 154 -0.34 -13.82 11.52
CA GLU A 154 -1.74 -14.18 11.82
C GLU A 154 -2.70 -12.99 11.71
N THR A 155 -2.24 -11.79 12.03
CA THR A 155 -3.09 -10.59 12.17
C THR A 155 -2.74 -9.46 11.23
N SER A 156 -1.63 -9.54 10.47
CA SER A 156 -1.11 -8.42 9.68
C SER A 156 -0.84 -8.77 8.23
N SER A 157 -1.14 -7.80 7.37
CA SER A 157 -0.80 -7.82 5.94
C SER A 157 -0.08 -6.55 5.51
N VAL A 158 0.98 -6.71 4.72
CA VAL A 158 1.67 -5.60 4.06
C VAL A 158 0.96 -5.28 2.75
N SER A 159 0.90 -4.01 2.36
CA SER A 159 0.01 -3.57 1.29
C SER A 159 0.63 -2.51 0.37
N TRP A 160 0.34 -2.62 -0.92
CA TRP A 160 0.70 -1.65 -1.95
C TRP A 160 -0.50 -1.25 -2.80
N SER A 161 -0.67 0.06 -2.98
CA SER A 161 -1.61 0.66 -3.93
C SER A 161 -0.97 0.74 -5.32
N ILE A 162 -1.42 -0.10 -6.25
CA ILE A 162 -0.91 -0.20 -7.63
C ILE A 162 -1.80 0.60 -8.57
N MET A 163 -1.27 1.72 -9.06
CA MET A 163 -1.97 2.54 -10.03
C MET A 163 -2.07 1.82 -11.38
N TYR A 164 -3.26 1.84 -11.99
CA TYR A 164 -3.56 1.22 -13.29
C TYR A 164 -3.54 -0.32 -13.31
N GLY A 165 -3.55 -0.95 -12.14
CA GLY A 165 -3.65 -2.41 -12.01
C GLY A 165 -2.34 -3.15 -12.28
N LEU A 166 -2.41 -4.47 -12.10
CA LEU A 166 -1.28 -5.38 -12.22
C LEU A 166 -0.78 -5.50 -13.69
N PRO A 167 0.52 -5.74 -13.91
CA PRO A 167 1.07 -5.92 -15.25
C PRO A 167 0.68 -7.29 -15.82
N GLY A 168 -0.05 -7.34 -16.93
CA GLY A 168 -0.52 -8.59 -17.55
C GLY A 168 -0.03 -8.84 -18.99
N ASP A 169 0.67 -7.89 -19.60
CA ASP A 169 1.20 -8.03 -20.97
C ASP A 169 2.74 -8.04 -20.94
N PRO A 170 3.41 -9.14 -21.34
CA PRO A 170 4.87 -9.22 -21.36
C PRO A 170 5.55 -8.25 -22.34
N ASN A 171 4.79 -7.72 -23.32
CA ASN A 171 5.26 -6.81 -24.37
C ASN A 171 4.71 -5.38 -24.23
N SER A 172 3.99 -5.09 -23.14
CA SER A 172 3.47 -3.75 -22.81
C SER A 172 4.52 -2.64 -22.98
N ARG A 173 4.11 -1.50 -23.54
CA ARG A 173 4.96 -0.30 -23.61
C ARG A 173 5.26 0.27 -22.23
N ARG A 174 4.40 0.02 -21.23
CA ARG A 174 4.57 0.43 -19.84
C ARG A 174 4.80 -0.78 -18.94
N LEU A 175 6.06 -1.21 -18.89
CA LEU A 175 6.49 -2.41 -18.15
C LEU A 175 6.41 -2.27 -16.63
N ASN A 176 6.65 -1.06 -16.11
CA ASN A 176 6.63 -0.79 -14.69
C ASN A 176 5.28 -0.19 -14.30
N ARG A 177 4.70 -0.69 -13.21
CA ARG A 177 3.57 -0.08 -12.51
C ARG A 177 4.08 0.57 -11.24
N ASN A 178 3.62 1.79 -10.96
CA ASN A 178 3.90 2.42 -9.69
C ASN A 178 3.08 1.72 -8.60
N ALA A 179 3.74 1.27 -7.55
CA ALA A 179 3.15 0.61 -6.40
C ALA A 179 3.52 1.41 -5.16
N THR A 180 2.58 2.14 -4.59
CA THR A 180 2.83 2.95 -3.38
C THR A 180 2.56 2.09 -2.16
N GLU A 181 3.55 1.91 -1.30
CA GLU A 181 3.38 1.23 -0.03
C GLU A 181 2.35 1.96 0.84
N THR A 182 1.49 1.21 1.51
CA THR A 182 0.42 1.75 2.36
C THR A 182 0.65 1.34 3.82
N ARG A 183 -0.32 1.58 4.70
CA ARG A 183 -0.23 1.12 6.10
C ARG A 183 -0.33 -0.41 6.15
N VAL A 184 0.22 -1.03 7.19
CA VAL A 184 -0.06 -2.43 7.49
C VAL A 184 -1.56 -2.57 7.80
N HIS A 185 -2.21 -3.48 7.08
CA HIS A 185 -3.64 -3.78 7.23
C HIS A 185 -3.84 -4.98 8.16
N CYS A 186 -5.04 -5.07 8.72
CA CYS A 186 -5.40 -6.21 9.54
C CYS A 186 -5.77 -7.41 8.67
N PHE A 187 -5.40 -8.58 9.16
CA PHE A 187 -5.94 -9.86 8.72
C PHE A 187 -7.19 -10.23 9.54
N TRP A 188 -7.29 -9.83 10.84
CA TRP A 188 -8.41 -10.10 11.79
C TRP A 188 -8.24 -9.37 13.18
N PRO A 189 -9.23 -9.26 14.11
CA PRO A 189 -10.61 -8.71 14.09
C PRO A 189 -10.77 -7.49 15.03
N LEU A 190 -9.96 -6.45 14.89
CA LEU A 190 -10.20 -5.23 15.66
C LEU A 190 -10.19 -4.06 14.70
N ASN A 191 -11.34 -3.90 14.04
CA ASN A 191 -11.80 -2.73 13.30
C ASN A 191 -10.82 -2.17 12.25
N LEU A 192 -11.30 -2.09 11.01
CA LEU A 192 -10.71 -1.43 9.83
C LEU A 192 -9.88 -2.32 8.87
N GLN A 193 -10.47 -2.56 7.69
CA GLN A 193 -9.81 -2.88 6.40
C GLN A 193 -9.11 -4.26 6.30
N ASN A 194 -9.93 -5.31 6.26
CA ASN A 194 -9.52 -6.71 6.11
C ASN A 194 -9.53 -7.19 4.63
N HIS A 195 -8.92 -8.35 4.37
CA HIS A 195 -9.05 -9.18 3.17
C HIS A 195 -10.48 -9.65 2.86
N LEU A 196 -11.42 -9.51 3.79
CA LEU A 196 -12.79 -10.03 3.64
C LEU A 196 -13.79 -9.06 3.01
N ILE A 197 -13.40 -7.83 2.71
CA ILE A 197 -14.35 -6.72 2.58
C ILE A 197 -14.69 -6.41 1.13
N GLU A 198 -15.99 -6.34 0.86
CA GLU A 198 -16.55 -5.59 -0.25
C GLU A 198 -17.57 -4.60 0.31
N ALA A 199 -17.21 -3.32 0.29
CA ALA A 199 -18.01 -2.26 0.88
C ALA A 199 -17.85 -0.99 0.07
N ALA A 200 -18.76 -0.04 0.31
CA ALA A 200 -18.67 1.28 -0.28
C ALA A 200 -19.20 2.35 0.68
N SER A 201 -18.63 3.55 0.57
CA SER A 201 -19.17 4.75 1.20
C SER A 201 -18.94 5.97 0.30
N ALA A 202 -19.64 7.07 0.57
CA ALA A 202 -19.41 8.33 -0.14
C ALA A 202 -17.98 8.86 0.04
N ASN A 203 -17.33 8.56 1.17
CA ASN A 203 -16.01 9.07 1.52
C ASN A 203 -14.88 8.19 0.99
N THR A 204 -15.07 6.88 1.03
CA THR A 204 -14.04 5.89 0.64
C THR A 204 -14.23 5.39 -0.79
N GLY A 205 -15.42 5.54 -1.37
CA GLY A 205 -15.77 4.96 -2.68
C GLY A 205 -15.98 3.46 -2.61
N SER A 206 -15.97 2.77 -3.76
CA SER A 206 -16.27 1.33 -3.81
C SER A 206 -15.02 0.48 -3.69
N MET A 207 -15.09 -0.62 -2.93
CA MET A 207 -14.04 -1.63 -2.83
C MET A 207 -14.61 -3.01 -3.16
N ILE A 208 -13.95 -3.74 -4.07
CA ILE A 208 -14.30 -5.13 -4.43
C ILE A 208 -13.08 -6.04 -4.37
N ILE A 209 -13.30 -7.34 -4.09
CA ILE A 209 -12.25 -8.36 -4.15
C ILE A 209 -11.99 -8.72 -5.62
N TRP A 210 -11.01 -8.07 -6.23
CA TRP A 210 -10.66 -8.25 -7.64
C TRP A 210 -9.98 -9.60 -7.90
N ASP A 211 -9.11 -10.03 -6.99
CA ASP A 211 -8.56 -11.39 -6.94
C ASP A 211 -8.14 -11.76 -5.51
N THR A 212 -8.05 -13.04 -5.21
CA THR A 212 -7.66 -13.54 -3.89
C THR A 212 -7.12 -14.97 -4.01
N GLY A 213 -6.23 -15.37 -3.10
CA GLY A 213 -5.60 -16.67 -3.16
C GLY A 213 -4.40 -16.79 -2.21
N GLU A 214 -3.45 -17.66 -2.56
CA GLU A 214 -2.20 -17.83 -1.82
C GLU A 214 -1.00 -17.35 -2.62
N TYR A 215 0.02 -16.85 -1.93
CA TYR A 215 1.26 -16.40 -2.58
C TYR A 215 2.43 -17.32 -2.29
N GLU A 216 3.40 -17.35 -3.20
CA GLU A 216 4.69 -18.00 -3.03
C GLU A 216 5.80 -16.96 -3.22
N ILE A 217 6.80 -16.94 -2.34
CA ILE A 217 8.00 -16.11 -2.53
C ILE A 217 9.08 -16.95 -3.20
N LEU A 218 9.43 -16.53 -4.41
CA LEU A 218 10.48 -17.19 -5.18
C LEU A 218 11.86 -16.75 -4.69
N PRO A 219 12.87 -17.61 -4.74
CA PRO A 219 14.23 -17.26 -4.37
C PRO A 219 14.71 -16.00 -5.09
N SER A 220 15.27 -15.08 -4.31
CA SER A 220 16.15 -14.07 -4.87
C SER A 220 17.32 -14.82 -5.49
N GLN A 221 17.58 -14.59 -6.79
CA GLN A 221 18.87 -14.97 -7.36
C GLN A 221 19.90 -14.13 -6.60
N SER A 222 20.52 -14.71 -5.58
CA SER A 222 21.80 -14.21 -5.10
C SER A 222 22.70 -14.13 -6.33
N GLN A 223 23.36 -13.00 -6.50
CA GLN A 223 24.49 -12.98 -7.42
C GLN A 223 25.42 -14.11 -6.97
N PRO A 224 26.03 -14.88 -7.89
CA PRO A 224 27.17 -15.69 -7.50
C PRO A 224 28.13 -14.73 -6.80
N GLU A 225 28.53 -15.06 -5.57
CA GLU A 225 29.63 -14.38 -4.89
C GLU A 225 30.70 -14.15 -5.95
N MET A 226 31.09 -12.89 -6.13
CA MET A 226 32.17 -12.55 -7.03
C MET A 226 33.33 -13.44 -6.64
N ALA A 227 33.75 -14.29 -7.56
CA ALA A 227 35.01 -15.01 -7.44
C ALA A 227 36.09 -13.94 -7.31
N GLU A 228 36.47 -13.63 -6.08
CA GLU A 228 37.76 -13.04 -5.81
C GLU A 228 38.79 -14.07 -6.23
N THR A 229 39.57 -13.67 -7.22
CA THR A 229 40.71 -14.40 -7.74
C THR A 229 41.72 -14.65 -6.63
N ASP A 230 42.10 -15.91 -6.47
CA ASP A 230 43.47 -16.42 -6.62
C ASP A 230 43.96 -17.37 -5.49
N ASP A 231 44.46 -18.51 -5.96
CA ASP A 231 45.37 -19.48 -5.36
C ASP A 231 45.08 -20.12 -3.98
N SER A 232 44.50 -21.32 -4.00
CA SER A 232 45.28 -22.56 -3.77
C SER A 232 44.39 -23.81 -3.68
N ARG A 233 44.91 -24.90 -4.27
CA ARG A 233 44.31 -26.23 -4.39
C ARG A 233 43.78 -26.76 -3.05
N SER A 234 42.50 -27.12 -3.02
CA SER A 234 42.00 -28.25 -2.24
C SER A 234 40.78 -28.87 -2.92
N GLU A 235 41.01 -30.02 -3.55
CA GLU A 235 39.93 -30.97 -3.85
C GLU A 235 39.44 -31.56 -2.55
N LEU A 236 38.36 -31.03 -1.97
CA LEU A 236 37.58 -31.72 -0.96
C LEU A 236 36.10 -31.36 -1.11
N SER A 237 35.35 -32.36 -1.59
CA SER A 237 33.93 -32.60 -1.36
C SER A 237 32.95 -31.51 -1.80
N ASP A 238 32.34 -31.80 -2.95
CA ASP A 238 30.92 -31.64 -3.23
C ASP A 238 30.05 -31.87 -1.98
N ALA A 239 29.84 -30.80 -1.22
CA ALA A 239 29.01 -30.76 -0.02
C ALA A 239 28.10 -29.53 -0.03
N SER A 240 27.32 -29.37 -1.10
CA SER A 240 26.05 -28.64 -1.02
C SER A 240 24.88 -29.63 -0.86
N LEU A 241 25.13 -30.78 -0.24
CA LEU A 241 24.08 -31.61 0.33
C LEU A 241 23.41 -30.81 1.45
N HIS A 242 22.22 -30.31 1.14
CA HIS A 242 21.08 -30.22 2.04
C HIS A 242 21.45 -30.11 3.53
N SER A 243 21.83 -28.91 3.97
CA SER A 243 21.61 -28.60 5.38
C SER A 243 20.10 -28.78 5.63
N PRO A 244 19.68 -29.52 6.69
CA PRO A 244 18.29 -29.62 7.09
C PRO A 244 17.87 -28.30 7.76
N VAL A 245 18.07 -27.19 7.04
CA VAL A 245 17.55 -25.88 7.41
C VAL A 245 16.05 -26.01 7.21
N LEU A 246 15.30 -25.89 8.31
CA LEU A 246 13.87 -25.63 8.33
C LEU A 246 13.47 -24.88 7.05
N LYS A 247 12.69 -25.53 6.18
CA LYS A 247 12.18 -24.90 4.95
C LYS A 247 11.47 -23.62 5.38
N LYS A 248 12.10 -22.46 5.14
CA LYS A 248 11.52 -21.16 5.48
C LYS A 248 10.12 -21.07 4.89
N THR A 249 9.17 -20.65 5.71
CA THR A 249 7.79 -20.39 5.30
C THR A 249 7.75 -19.21 4.32
N ASP A 250 6.69 -19.11 3.52
CA ASP A 250 6.57 -17.99 2.57
C ASP A 250 6.43 -16.62 3.26
N SER A 251 5.89 -16.57 4.48
CA SER A 251 5.86 -15.35 5.31
C SER A 251 7.25 -14.94 5.78
N GLU A 252 8.12 -15.88 6.16
CA GLU A 252 9.53 -15.60 6.48
C GLU A 252 10.32 -15.10 5.28
N LYS A 253 10.16 -15.78 4.13
CA LYS A 253 10.75 -15.33 2.87
C LYS A 253 10.27 -13.94 2.49
N LEU A 254 8.99 -13.61 2.72
CA LEU A 254 8.43 -12.29 2.46
C LEU A 254 9.10 -11.23 3.34
N ARG A 255 9.27 -11.48 4.64
CA ARG A 255 9.97 -10.56 5.56
C ARG A 255 11.41 -10.30 5.11
N GLU A 256 12.12 -11.34 4.68
CA GLU A 256 13.49 -11.23 4.15
C GLU A 256 13.54 -10.44 2.83
N ALA A 257 12.69 -10.81 1.86
CA ALA A 257 12.63 -10.15 0.56
C ALA A 257 12.22 -8.68 0.66
N PHE A 258 11.34 -8.35 1.62
CA PHE A 258 10.92 -6.99 1.91
C PHE A 258 12.10 -6.15 2.41
N ARG A 259 12.88 -6.65 3.39
CA ARG A 259 14.11 -5.99 3.87
C ARG A 259 15.16 -5.81 2.78
N ASN A 260 15.22 -6.78 1.86
CA ASN A 260 16.11 -6.74 0.69
C ASN A 260 15.60 -5.85 -0.45
N ASN A 261 14.49 -5.11 -0.24
CA ASN A 261 13.92 -4.15 -1.19
C ASN A 261 13.52 -4.74 -2.55
N LYS A 262 13.40 -6.08 -2.64
CA LYS A 262 13.08 -6.81 -3.85
C LYS A 262 12.34 -8.10 -3.52
N ILE A 263 11.07 -8.14 -3.88
CA ILE A 263 10.18 -9.28 -3.66
C ILE A 263 9.85 -9.89 -5.02
N ARG A 264 10.22 -11.16 -5.23
CA ARG A 264 9.77 -11.94 -6.38
C ARG A 264 8.59 -12.81 -5.93
N LEU A 265 7.41 -12.43 -6.39
CA LEU A 265 6.14 -12.86 -5.85
C LEU A 265 5.36 -13.62 -6.92
N ARG A 266 5.02 -14.87 -6.64
CA ARG A 266 4.06 -15.64 -7.44
C ARG A 266 2.70 -15.63 -6.74
N LEU A 267 1.65 -15.35 -7.50
CA LEU A 267 0.28 -15.27 -7.00
C LEU A 267 -0.55 -16.41 -7.56
N HIS A 268 -1.11 -17.24 -6.68
CA HIS A 268 -2.03 -18.32 -7.02
C HIS A 268 -3.46 -17.84 -6.76
N GLY A 269 -3.95 -16.98 -7.67
CA GLY A 269 -5.27 -16.36 -7.57
C GLY A 269 -6.37 -17.13 -8.28
N THR A 270 -7.60 -16.65 -8.10
CA THR A 270 -8.77 -17.12 -8.84
C THR A 270 -8.81 -16.51 -10.25
N ARG A 271 -8.43 -15.23 -10.36
CA ARG A 271 -8.44 -14.48 -11.62
C ARG A 271 -7.10 -14.51 -12.33
N LEU A 272 -6.01 -14.35 -11.59
CA LEU A 272 -4.68 -14.27 -12.18
C LEU A 272 -4.31 -15.60 -12.87
N PRO A 273 -3.62 -15.56 -14.03
CA PRO A 273 -3.24 -16.79 -14.72
C PRO A 273 -2.28 -17.67 -13.91
N GLU A 274 -2.23 -18.94 -14.28
CA GLU A 274 -1.27 -19.87 -13.67
C GLU A 274 0.18 -19.37 -13.83
N ASN A 275 0.99 -19.56 -12.79
CA ASN A 275 2.39 -19.10 -12.70
C ASN A 275 2.58 -17.58 -12.81
N TYR A 276 1.52 -16.78 -12.67
CA TYR A 276 1.62 -15.32 -12.65
C TYR A 276 2.60 -14.84 -11.58
N THR A 277 3.71 -14.25 -12.03
CA THR A 277 4.81 -13.83 -11.16
C THR A 277 5.16 -12.38 -11.43
N ILE A 278 5.25 -11.57 -10.38
CA ILE A 278 5.70 -10.19 -10.42
C ILE A 278 6.94 -9.97 -9.55
N ILE A 279 7.65 -8.88 -9.83
CA ILE A 279 8.73 -8.38 -8.98
C ILE A 279 8.29 -7.01 -8.45
N LEU A 280 8.25 -6.88 -7.14
CA LEU A 280 8.15 -5.60 -6.44
C LEU A 280 9.56 -5.14 -6.07
N ARG A 281 9.95 -3.93 -6.49
CA ARG A 281 11.26 -3.34 -6.15
C ARG A 281 11.08 -1.96 -5.56
N LEU A 282 11.71 -1.69 -4.42
CA LEU A 282 11.74 -0.35 -3.85
C LEU A 282 12.51 0.59 -4.79
N ASP A 283 12.00 1.81 -4.95
CA ASP A 283 12.69 2.87 -5.67
C ASP A 283 13.89 3.35 -4.84
N LYS A 284 15.11 3.19 -5.36
CA LYS A 284 16.35 3.60 -4.67
C LYS A 284 16.51 5.11 -4.58
N ASN A 285 15.80 5.86 -5.44
CA ASN A 285 15.90 7.31 -5.52
C ASN A 285 14.80 8.01 -4.71
N PHE A 286 14.10 7.28 -3.84
CA PHE A 286 13.03 7.85 -3.04
C PHE A 286 13.60 8.55 -1.81
N GLU A 287 14.10 9.76 -2.01
CA GLU A 287 14.11 10.76 -0.93
C GLU A 287 12.65 11.05 -0.58
N PHE A 288 12.30 11.01 0.71
CA PHE A 288 11.00 11.50 1.16
C PHE A 288 10.85 12.93 0.66
N ALA A 289 10.02 13.13 -0.36
CA ALA A 289 9.68 14.47 -0.82
C ALA A 289 9.02 15.17 0.37
N LYS A 290 9.81 16.00 1.06
CA LYS A 290 9.35 16.93 2.11
C LYS A 290 8.04 17.55 1.59
N PRO A 291 6.99 17.71 2.41
CA PRO A 291 5.89 18.59 2.04
C PRO A 291 6.50 19.96 1.78
N SER A 292 6.66 20.28 0.49
CA SER A 292 7.22 21.55 0.05
C SER A 292 6.39 22.66 0.68
N THR A 293 6.99 23.38 1.63
CA THR A 293 6.47 24.63 2.16
C THR A 293 6.40 25.71 1.08
N ARG A 294 6.90 25.45 -0.15
CA ARG A 294 6.74 26.35 -1.28
C ARG A 294 5.34 26.17 -1.87
N ILE A 295 4.46 27.08 -1.46
CA ILE A 295 3.25 27.47 -2.17
C ILE A 295 3.57 27.48 -3.69
N PRO A 296 2.84 26.73 -4.53
CA PRO A 296 3.07 26.79 -5.97
C PRO A 296 2.79 28.22 -6.44
N ARG A 297 3.85 28.97 -6.80
CA ARG A 297 3.69 30.27 -7.48
C ARG A 297 2.87 29.99 -8.73
N LYS A 298 1.66 30.57 -8.78
CA LYS A 298 0.75 30.55 -9.93
C LYS A 298 1.57 30.72 -11.20
N ARG A 299 1.61 29.67 -12.03
CA ARG A 299 2.21 29.71 -13.36
C ARG A 299 1.49 30.81 -14.14
N ARG A 300 2.19 31.93 -14.36
CA ARG A 300 1.70 33.11 -15.09
C ARG A 300 1.19 32.62 -16.45
N ARG A 301 -0.13 32.77 -16.68
CA ARG A 301 -0.80 32.45 -17.94
C ARG A 301 -0.09 33.25 -19.04
N ARG A 302 0.64 32.58 -19.93
CA ARG A 302 1.23 33.19 -21.12
C ARG A 302 0.06 33.62 -22.00
N THR A 303 -0.20 34.92 -22.03
CA THR A 303 -1.15 35.54 -22.95
C THR A 303 -0.61 35.33 -24.36
N ILE A 304 -1.33 34.53 -25.15
CA ILE A 304 -1.13 34.43 -26.60
C ILE A 304 -1.57 35.79 -27.15
N ARG A 305 -0.62 36.63 -27.56
CA ARG A 305 -0.91 37.82 -28.37
C ARG A 305 -0.69 37.42 -29.84
N SER A 306 -1.78 37.53 -30.58
CA SER A 306 -1.87 37.40 -32.03
C SER A 306 -0.92 38.36 -32.73
N SER A 307 -0.27 37.82 -33.77
CA SER A 307 0.53 38.49 -34.77
C SER A 307 -0.30 39.42 -35.64
N THR A 308 0.16 40.67 -35.85
CA THR A 308 0.05 41.39 -37.14
C THR A 308 0.89 42.68 -37.15
N THR A 309 1.73 42.79 -38.20
CA THR A 309 2.22 43.99 -38.92
C THR A 309 3.21 45.01 -38.31
N ARG A 310 4.37 45.16 -38.99
CA ARG A 310 5.33 46.31 -39.09
C ARG A 310 4.97 47.13 -40.37
N PRO A 311 5.59 48.28 -40.78
CA PRO A 311 6.79 49.00 -40.26
C PRO A 311 6.86 50.57 -40.22
N GLU A 312 7.77 51.09 -39.36
CA GLU A 312 8.69 52.29 -39.44
C GLU A 312 8.16 53.76 -39.53
N PRO A 313 8.97 54.85 -39.31
CA PRO A 313 10.20 55.08 -38.48
C PRO A 313 10.22 56.43 -37.68
N SER A 314 11.38 56.76 -37.07
CA SER A 314 11.91 58.07 -36.55
C SER A 314 11.68 58.36 -35.03
N THR A 315 12.57 58.90 -34.17
CA THR A 315 13.81 59.72 -34.25
C THR A 315 14.63 59.69 -32.93
N SER A 316 15.96 59.88 -33.03
CA SER A 316 16.97 60.57 -32.15
C SER A 316 17.20 60.13 -30.67
N SER A 317 18.42 59.65 -30.34
CA SER A 317 19.59 60.33 -29.69
C SER A 317 19.67 60.10 -28.16
N ASP A 318 20.70 59.38 -27.68
CA ASP A 318 21.93 59.87 -26.97
C ASP A 318 21.72 59.80 -25.43
N SER A 319 22.60 59.38 -24.51
CA SER A 319 24.04 59.03 -24.41
C SER A 319 24.19 58.14 -23.12
N ASP A 320 25.04 57.12 -23.07
CA ASP A 320 26.40 57.07 -22.47
C ASP A 320 26.55 56.72 -20.96
N ILE A 321 27.59 55.90 -20.70
CA ILE A 321 28.45 55.76 -19.49
C ILE A 321 28.15 54.64 -18.45
N SER A 322 28.83 53.50 -18.68
CA SER A 322 29.85 52.77 -17.87
C SER A 322 29.69 52.37 -16.39
N ASP A 323 29.95 51.07 -16.18
CA ASP A 323 30.90 50.40 -15.28
C ASP A 323 30.96 50.63 -13.76
N GLY A 324 31.06 49.49 -13.06
CA GLY A 324 31.48 49.38 -11.66
C GLY A 324 31.50 47.94 -11.16
N GLU A 325 32.58 47.21 -11.43
CA GLU A 325 32.94 45.97 -10.71
C GLU A 325 33.31 46.25 -9.25
N SER A 326 33.06 45.31 -8.34
CA SER A 326 34.03 44.94 -7.28
C SER A 326 33.70 43.60 -6.61
N HIS A 327 34.73 42.76 -6.52
CA HIS A 327 34.85 41.51 -5.77
C HIS A 327 34.62 41.66 -4.25
N ASN A 328 34.18 40.58 -3.59
CA ASN A 328 34.93 40.04 -2.46
C ASN A 328 34.62 38.57 -2.16
N GLN A 329 35.68 37.81 -1.93
CA GLN A 329 35.72 36.41 -1.52
C GLN A 329 35.53 36.30 0.00
N SER A 330 34.89 35.24 0.48
CA SER A 330 35.27 34.61 1.75
C SER A 330 34.96 33.11 1.71
N ALA A 331 36.03 32.34 1.93
CA ALA A 331 35.99 30.91 2.18
C ALA A 331 35.61 30.64 3.64
N GLY A 332 34.92 29.53 3.91
CA GLY A 332 34.72 29.04 5.27
C GLY A 332 33.69 27.91 5.37
N ALA A 333 34.22 26.70 5.57
CA ALA A 333 33.64 25.56 6.29
C ALA A 333 32.16 25.19 6.03
N ASP A 334 31.92 24.04 5.39
CA ASP A 334 30.74 23.21 5.69
C ASP A 334 31.01 21.75 5.28
N GLY A 335 31.75 21.05 6.14
CA GLY A 335 31.99 19.60 6.06
C GLY A 335 31.07 18.76 6.95
N ASP A 336 30.08 19.36 7.64
CA ASP A 336 29.37 18.73 8.76
C ASP A 336 27.86 18.53 8.55
N THR A 337 27.31 18.89 7.38
CA THR A 337 25.85 18.84 7.16
C THR A 337 25.33 17.45 6.74
N MET A 338 26.20 16.52 6.32
CA MET A 338 25.78 15.19 5.85
C MET A 338 25.40 14.22 6.98
N ALA A 339 26.06 14.28 8.14
CA ALA A 339 25.83 13.36 9.25
C ALA A 339 24.51 13.68 10.00
N SER A 340 24.21 14.96 10.21
CA SER A 340 23.00 15.41 10.93
C SER A 340 21.70 15.11 10.17
N HIS A 341 21.73 15.09 8.83
CA HIS A 341 20.55 14.75 8.02
C HIS A 341 20.17 13.27 8.13
N SER A 342 21.14 12.36 8.18
CA SER A 342 20.90 10.91 8.22
C SER A 342 20.25 10.44 9.52
N GLU A 343 20.61 11.04 10.67
CA GLU A 343 20.01 10.70 11.97
C GLU A 343 18.56 11.18 12.07
N SER A 344 18.27 12.35 11.51
CA SER A 344 16.92 12.92 11.48
C SER A 344 15.95 12.10 10.61
N GLU A 345 16.42 11.60 9.46
CA GLU A 345 15.61 10.76 8.57
C GLU A 345 15.36 9.37 9.17
N SER A 346 16.37 8.78 9.82
CA SER A 346 16.24 7.51 10.55
C SER A 346 15.22 7.62 11.70
N ALA A 347 15.23 8.72 12.45
CA ALA A 347 14.29 8.96 13.54
C ALA A 347 12.83 9.14 13.03
N ILE A 348 12.64 9.86 11.92
CA ILE A 348 11.33 10.03 11.28
C ILE A 348 10.83 8.68 10.75
N ASP A 349 11.69 7.90 10.09
CA ASP A 349 11.36 6.56 9.60
C ASP A 349 10.98 5.62 10.74
N HIS A 350 11.71 5.67 11.86
CA HIS A 350 11.38 4.89 13.04
C HIS A 350 9.99 5.26 13.56
N GLN A 351 9.69 6.56 13.70
CA GLN A 351 8.38 7.02 14.15
C GLN A 351 7.26 6.63 13.17
N ILE A 352 7.53 6.66 11.87
CA ILE A 352 6.57 6.18 10.87
C ILE A 352 6.32 4.70 11.07
N ARG A 353 7.36 3.86 11.17
CA ARG A 353 7.21 2.40 11.36
C ARG A 353 6.35 2.05 12.57
N VAL A 354 6.59 2.73 13.70
CA VAL A 354 5.83 2.53 14.94
C VAL A 354 4.33 2.79 14.72
N ASN A 355 3.99 3.78 13.90
CA ASN A 355 2.60 4.19 13.66
C ASN A 355 2.02 3.71 12.31
N ASN A 356 2.74 2.86 11.57
CA ASN A 356 2.36 2.43 10.22
C ASN A 356 1.51 1.15 10.20
N ALA A 357 0.54 1.06 11.10
CA ALA A 357 -0.40 -0.04 11.19
C ALA A 357 -1.81 0.47 11.49
N TYR A 358 -2.81 -0.18 10.91
CA TYR A 358 -4.20 -0.02 11.37
C TYR A 358 -4.41 -0.71 12.71
N PRO A 359 -5.44 -0.30 13.49
CA PRO A 359 -5.87 -1.03 14.68
C PRO A 359 -6.01 -2.54 14.40
N GLY A 360 -5.66 -3.36 15.40
CA GLY A 360 -5.65 -4.83 15.28
C GLY A 360 -4.44 -5.40 14.51
N SER A 361 -3.55 -4.58 13.96
CA SER A 361 -2.37 -5.05 13.22
C SER A 361 -1.06 -4.61 13.87
N THR A 362 -0.01 -5.40 13.68
CA THR A 362 1.35 -5.08 14.14
C THR A 362 2.33 -5.02 12.97
N ASN A 363 3.07 -3.91 12.86
CA ASN A 363 4.08 -3.71 11.81
C ASN A 363 5.43 -4.37 12.14
N THR A 364 5.47 -5.71 12.21
CA THR A 364 6.73 -6.44 12.46
C THR A 364 7.61 -6.59 11.22
N ILE A 365 7.08 -6.28 10.03
CA ILE A 365 7.81 -6.34 8.75
C ILE A 365 8.66 -5.08 8.49
N GLY A 366 8.39 -3.97 9.20
CA GLY A 366 9.11 -2.71 9.04
C GLY A 366 8.61 -1.84 7.89
N SER A 367 7.32 -1.93 7.57
CA SER A 367 6.64 -1.16 6.53
C SER A 367 6.58 0.33 6.86
N ILE A 368 6.64 1.19 5.84
CA ILE A 368 6.52 2.65 5.90
C ILE A 368 5.60 3.10 4.76
N HIS A 369 4.45 3.70 5.11
CA HIS A 369 3.50 4.21 4.10
C HIS A 369 4.13 5.27 3.19
N GLN A 370 3.59 5.35 1.98
CA GLN A 370 3.97 6.25 0.90
C GLN A 370 5.36 6.01 0.28
N ARG A 371 6.11 4.99 0.73
CA ARG A 371 7.30 4.55 0.02
C ARG A 371 6.95 4.04 -1.37
N ARG A 372 7.79 4.41 -2.34
CA ARG A 372 7.54 4.07 -3.73
C ARG A 372 8.20 2.76 -4.12
N TRP A 373 7.40 1.86 -4.67
CA TRP A 373 7.84 0.61 -5.28
C TRP A 373 7.45 0.58 -6.77
N PHE A 374 8.11 -0.31 -7.51
CA PHE A 374 7.73 -0.67 -8.88
C PHE A 374 7.32 -2.13 -8.94
N ALA A 375 6.12 -2.38 -9.47
CA ALA A 375 5.68 -3.73 -9.83
C ALA A 375 5.96 -3.99 -11.32
N THR A 376 6.60 -5.11 -11.62
CA THR A 376 6.94 -5.54 -12.98
C THR A 376 6.64 -7.01 -13.18
N LEU A 377 6.15 -7.41 -14.36
CA LEU A 377 5.96 -8.83 -14.67
C LEU A 377 7.33 -9.55 -14.72
N ASP A 378 7.48 -10.61 -13.93
CA ASP A 378 8.60 -11.55 -14.06
C ASP A 378 8.31 -12.50 -15.21
N ARG A 379 8.71 -12.09 -16.41
CA ARG A 379 8.39 -12.81 -17.65
C ARG A 379 8.92 -14.24 -17.65
N VAL A 380 10.11 -14.47 -17.13
CA VAL A 380 10.74 -15.80 -17.15
C VAL A 380 9.98 -16.74 -16.23
N ASN A 381 9.72 -16.33 -14.99
CA ASN A 381 8.99 -17.14 -14.02
C ASN A 381 7.48 -17.26 -14.33
N SER A 382 6.96 -16.37 -15.18
CA SER A 382 5.62 -16.44 -15.76
C SER A 382 5.57 -17.28 -17.05
N GLY A 383 6.65 -17.96 -17.45
CA GLY A 383 6.63 -18.89 -18.58
C GLY A 383 6.88 -18.26 -19.96
N PHE A 384 7.46 -17.06 -20.03
CA PHE A 384 7.86 -16.41 -21.28
C PHE A 384 9.37 -16.51 -21.51
N VAL A 385 9.76 -16.50 -22.79
CA VAL A 385 11.16 -16.44 -23.24
C VAL A 385 11.32 -15.29 -24.23
N PRO A 386 12.50 -14.65 -24.29
CA PRO A 386 12.77 -13.69 -25.33
C PRO A 386 12.76 -14.42 -26.67
N GLU A 387 12.05 -13.86 -27.65
CA GLU A 387 12.14 -14.33 -29.02
C GLU A 387 13.55 -14.03 -29.50
N HIS A 388 14.31 -15.09 -29.82
CA HIS A 388 15.57 -14.95 -30.54
C HIS A 388 15.23 -14.55 -31.97
N ALA A 389 15.01 -13.26 -32.18
CA ALA A 389 14.91 -12.74 -33.52
C ALA A 389 16.26 -13.05 -34.21
N LYS A 390 16.23 -13.89 -35.25
CA LYS A 390 17.23 -13.84 -36.32
C LYS A 390 17.09 -12.49 -37.04
N ALA A 391 17.29 -11.38 -36.35
CA ALA A 391 17.15 -10.05 -36.88
C ALA A 391 18.55 -9.50 -37.09
N LYS A 392 18.88 -9.40 -38.38
CA LYS A 392 19.82 -8.44 -38.95
C LYS A 392 19.88 -7.17 -38.11
N ALA A 393 21.10 -6.67 -37.92
CA ALA A 393 21.42 -5.43 -37.25
C ALA A 393 20.40 -4.32 -37.54
N GLY A 394 19.81 -3.77 -36.47
CA GLY A 394 19.06 -2.52 -36.52
C GLY A 394 17.64 -2.59 -35.96
N SER A 395 17.47 -2.20 -34.69
CA SER A 395 16.24 -1.64 -34.11
C SER A 395 15.09 -2.53 -33.61
N GLY A 396 15.12 -3.85 -33.74
CA GLY A 396 14.04 -4.72 -33.23
C GLY A 396 13.99 -4.81 -31.69
N LYS A 397 12.99 -4.22 -31.04
CA LYS A 397 12.72 -4.42 -29.60
C LYS A 397 12.60 -5.92 -29.29
N LYS A 398 13.26 -6.40 -28.22
CA LYS A 398 13.16 -7.79 -27.74
C LYS A 398 11.69 -8.11 -27.43
N ARG A 399 11.05 -8.93 -28.27
CA ARG A 399 9.69 -9.45 -28.05
C ARG A 399 9.75 -10.67 -27.15
N TRP A 400 8.77 -10.82 -26.27
CA TRP A 400 8.63 -11.97 -25.38
C TRP A 400 7.47 -12.84 -25.86
N VAL A 401 7.74 -14.15 -25.94
CA VAL A 401 6.80 -15.15 -26.43
C VAL A 401 6.63 -16.26 -25.40
N ARG A 402 5.49 -16.96 -25.46
CA ARG A 402 5.16 -18.08 -24.57
C ARG A 402 6.17 -19.22 -24.79
N LYS A 403 6.75 -19.73 -23.69
CA LYS A 403 7.75 -20.82 -23.74
C LYS A 403 7.04 -22.13 -24.07
N ARG A 404 7.53 -22.88 -25.06
CA ARG A 404 7.02 -24.23 -25.32
C ARG A 404 7.75 -25.24 -24.43
N ASN A 405 6.99 -26.08 -23.73
CA ASN A 405 7.56 -27.23 -23.02
C ASN A 405 7.99 -28.28 -24.06
N VAL A 406 9.27 -28.67 -24.04
CA VAL A 406 9.85 -29.61 -25.02
C VAL A 406 9.28 -31.02 -24.84
N ARG A 407 8.94 -31.43 -23.61
CA ARG A 407 8.46 -32.79 -23.30
C ARG A 407 6.97 -32.95 -23.59
N THR A 408 6.15 -31.98 -23.17
CA THR A 408 4.69 -32.07 -23.29
C THR A 408 4.14 -31.35 -24.51
N GLY A 409 4.95 -30.54 -25.20
CA GLY A 409 4.51 -29.68 -26.30
C GLY A 409 3.63 -28.50 -25.87
N GLN A 410 3.22 -28.43 -24.60
CA GLN A 410 2.33 -27.41 -24.04
C GLN A 410 3.00 -26.03 -24.03
N GLN A 411 2.24 -24.99 -24.35
CA GLN A 411 2.68 -23.61 -24.19
C GLN A 411 2.56 -23.19 -22.72
N LEU A 412 3.68 -22.83 -22.12
CA LEU A 412 3.76 -22.20 -20.80
C LEU A 412 3.42 -20.71 -20.92
N GLY A 413 3.18 -20.09 -19.76
CA GLY A 413 2.71 -18.71 -19.67
C GLY A 413 1.29 -18.55 -20.21
N PHE A 414 0.85 -17.30 -20.30
CA PHE A 414 -0.56 -16.95 -20.51
C PHE A 414 -0.74 -15.94 -21.65
N GLU A 415 -1.97 -15.86 -22.14
CA GLU A 415 -2.36 -14.79 -23.07
C GLU A 415 -2.37 -13.44 -22.33
N PRO A 416 -1.88 -12.35 -22.96
CA PRO A 416 -1.88 -11.04 -22.35
C PRO A 416 -3.27 -10.65 -21.82
N PHE A 417 -3.30 -10.13 -20.58
CA PHE A 417 -4.52 -9.60 -19.99
C PHE A 417 -4.31 -8.16 -19.55
N TYR A 418 -5.42 -7.44 -19.42
CA TYR A 418 -5.42 -6.02 -19.10
C TYR A 418 -6.42 -5.73 -18.00
N VAL A 419 -6.00 -4.90 -17.04
CA VAL A 419 -6.85 -4.40 -15.98
C VAL A 419 -7.61 -3.17 -16.47
N ARG A 420 -8.92 -3.31 -16.65
CA ARG A 420 -9.77 -2.36 -17.40
C ARG A 420 -10.46 -1.32 -16.53
N GLY A 421 -10.46 -1.49 -15.21
CA GLY A 421 -10.99 -0.50 -14.26
C GLY A 421 -12.43 -0.75 -13.79
N PRO A 422 -12.96 0.15 -12.95
CA PRO A 422 -14.20 -0.09 -12.19
C PRO A 422 -15.45 -0.35 -13.01
N ASP A 423 -15.48 0.14 -14.25
CA ASP A 423 -16.61 -0.03 -15.17
C ASP A 423 -16.72 -1.46 -15.74
N VAL A 424 -15.64 -2.23 -15.67
CA VAL A 424 -15.53 -3.56 -16.31
C VAL A 424 -15.19 -4.65 -15.30
N GLU A 425 -14.30 -4.37 -14.36
CA GLU A 425 -13.78 -5.37 -13.44
C GLU A 425 -14.79 -5.74 -12.36
N ARG A 426 -14.95 -7.05 -12.16
CA ARG A 426 -15.91 -7.64 -11.23
C ARG A 426 -15.22 -8.33 -10.07
N SER A 427 -15.93 -8.48 -8.97
CA SER A 427 -15.45 -9.29 -7.85
C SER A 427 -15.33 -10.77 -8.26
N VAL A 428 -14.25 -11.44 -7.84
CA VAL A 428 -14.14 -12.91 -7.97
C VAL A 428 -15.00 -13.66 -6.96
N VAL A 429 -15.53 -13.00 -5.93
CA VAL A 429 -16.35 -13.61 -4.86
C VAL A 429 -17.84 -13.37 -5.08
N THR A 430 -18.23 -12.17 -5.53
CA THR A 430 -19.63 -11.76 -5.70
C THR A 430 -20.00 -11.41 -7.14
N GLY A 431 -19.04 -11.16 -8.03
CA GLY A 431 -19.32 -10.84 -9.44
C GLY A 431 -19.89 -9.43 -9.63
N ARG A 432 -20.00 -8.67 -8.54
CA ARG A 432 -20.41 -7.28 -8.52
C ARG A 432 -19.34 -6.40 -9.14
N LEU A 433 -19.77 -5.36 -9.84
CA LEU A 433 -18.97 -4.21 -10.18
C LEU A 433 -18.85 -3.28 -8.96
N GLY A 434 -17.91 -2.34 -8.99
CA GLY A 434 -17.82 -1.30 -7.95
C GLY A 434 -19.12 -0.50 -7.79
N LYS A 435 -19.79 -0.18 -8.91
CA LYS A 435 -21.11 0.48 -8.92
C LYS A 435 -22.20 -0.35 -8.22
N ASP A 436 -22.17 -1.67 -8.39
CA ASP A 436 -23.17 -2.56 -7.79
C ASP A 436 -23.01 -2.53 -6.26
N VAL A 437 -21.78 -2.43 -5.75
CA VAL A 437 -21.51 -2.29 -4.31
C VAL A 437 -21.96 -0.93 -3.77
N LEU A 438 -21.77 0.16 -4.52
CA LEU A 438 -22.29 1.48 -4.15
C LEU A 438 -23.82 1.47 -4.04
N GLU A 439 -24.50 0.84 -5.00
CA GLU A 439 -25.95 0.68 -5.00
C GLU A 439 -26.44 -0.18 -3.83
N ASP A 440 -25.80 -1.33 -3.58
CA ASP A 440 -26.14 -2.26 -2.49
C ASP A 440 -25.97 -1.59 -1.09
N GLU A 441 -24.99 -0.69 -0.93
CA GLU A 441 -24.77 0.10 0.31
C GLU A 441 -25.56 1.42 0.36
N GLY A 442 -26.40 1.71 -0.66
CA GLY A 442 -27.25 2.91 -0.70
C GLY A 442 -26.48 4.23 -0.86
N VAL A 443 -25.26 4.19 -1.39
CA VAL A 443 -24.44 5.38 -1.60
C VAL A 443 -24.98 6.17 -2.80
N LYS A 444 -25.54 7.35 -2.53
CA LYS A 444 -26.02 8.28 -3.55
C LYS A 444 -24.94 9.29 -3.94
N ASP A 445 -25.03 9.80 -5.17
CA ASP A 445 -24.19 10.89 -5.69
C ASP A 445 -22.67 10.66 -5.61
N PHE A 446 -22.23 9.40 -5.68
CA PHE A 446 -20.80 9.09 -5.76
C PHE A 446 -20.22 9.67 -7.05
N VAL A 447 -19.17 10.49 -6.92
CA VAL A 447 -18.46 11.09 -8.05
C VAL A 447 -17.07 10.47 -8.15
N PRO A 448 -16.81 9.60 -9.15
CA PRO A 448 -15.50 9.00 -9.33
C PRO A 448 -14.47 10.05 -9.79
N ARG A 449 -13.20 9.82 -9.43
CA ARG A 449 -12.11 10.64 -9.93
C ARG A 449 -11.94 10.43 -11.43
N ARG A 450 -12.04 11.51 -12.21
CA ARG A 450 -11.84 11.47 -13.66
C ARG A 450 -10.37 11.34 -14.05
N GLY A 451 -10.13 10.83 -15.25
CA GLY A 451 -8.82 10.81 -15.91
C GLY A 451 -8.01 9.53 -15.74
N TRP A 452 -8.53 8.54 -15.01
CA TRP A 452 -7.95 7.21 -14.97
C TRP A 452 -8.17 6.50 -16.32
N ARG A 453 -7.13 5.79 -16.80
CA ARG A 453 -7.21 4.99 -18.03
C ARG A 453 -6.42 3.70 -17.86
N ALA A 454 -7.02 2.60 -18.28
CA ALA A 454 -6.37 1.30 -18.34
C ALA A 454 -5.12 1.36 -19.22
N VAL A 455 -4.10 0.57 -18.87
CA VAL A 455 -2.93 0.40 -19.72
C VAL A 455 -3.14 -0.85 -20.57
N VAL A 456 -3.40 -0.63 -21.86
CA VAL A 456 -3.70 -1.67 -22.85
C VAL A 456 -2.68 -1.73 -23.99
N GLU A 457 -1.59 -0.97 -23.88
CA GLU A 457 -0.53 -0.82 -24.90
C GLU A 457 0.87 -1.13 -24.36
#